data_AF-A0A847EXR4-F1
#
_entry.id   AF-A0A847EXR4-F1
#
_cell.length_a   1.000
_cell.length_b   1.000
_cell.length_c   1.000
_cell.angle_alpha   90.00
_cell.angle_beta   90.00
_cell.angle_gamma   90.00
#
_symmetry.space_group_name_H-M   'P 1'
#
loop_
_entity.id
_entity.type
_entity.pdbx_description
1 polymer ?
#
loop_
_entity_poly.entity_id
_entity_poly.type
_entity_poly.pdbx_seq_one_letter_code
_entity_poly.pdbx_strand_id
1 'polypeptide(L)'
;MKQLAYILLAGFLLTACQEKPIPTYPIEKGTFTQSFVETGELAAINTWSYMMPRFGRYWYEMKIIGLLEHGAEVKAGDSIIQLDPSQVNKMILDLKQNLETEEANLEKMLVNQKNSLQEMETTLKNEEASFALRKLSMESSRFESERIRTIRDLEFKQAQIQYN
;
A
#
# COMPACT_ATOMS: atom_id res chain seq x y z
N MET A 1 33.89 -113.55 50.98
CA MET A 1 33.14 -112.26 50.98
C MET A 1 33.73 -111.16 50.08
N LYS A 2 34.99 -111.24 49.60
CA LYS A 2 35.58 -110.20 48.73
C LYS A 2 35.08 -110.21 47.28
N GLN A 3 34.62 -111.35 46.72
CA GLN A 3 34.15 -111.41 45.33
C GLN A 3 32.74 -110.85 45.12
N LEU A 4 31.87 -110.89 46.14
CA LEU A 4 30.55 -110.24 46.08
C LEU A 4 30.66 -108.70 46.05
N ALA A 5 31.69 -108.13 46.69
CA ALA A 5 31.91 -106.69 46.71
C ALA A 5 32.32 -106.14 45.33
N TYR A 6 33.12 -106.88 44.55
CA TYR A 6 33.51 -106.46 43.20
C TYR A 6 32.34 -106.52 42.20
N ILE A 7 31.40 -107.45 42.37
CA ILE A 7 30.19 -107.54 41.53
C ILE A 7 29.24 -106.37 41.84
N LEU A 8 29.12 -105.98 43.10
CA LEU A 8 28.31 -104.83 43.53
C LEU A 8 28.94 -103.50 43.09
N LEU A 9 30.28 -103.39 43.07
CA LEU A 9 30.99 -102.21 42.58
C LEU A 9 30.91 -102.08 41.04
N ALA A 10 30.97 -103.20 40.31
CA ALA A 10 30.83 -103.22 38.86
C ALA A 10 29.39 -102.87 38.40
N GLY A 11 28.38 -103.22 39.18
CA GLY A 11 26.98 -102.83 38.91
C GLY A 11 26.72 -101.34 39.08
N PHE A 12 27.45 -100.65 39.97
CA PHE A 12 27.26 -99.21 40.21
C PHE A 12 27.94 -98.33 39.14
N LEU A 13 28.94 -98.85 38.43
CA LEU A 13 29.66 -98.13 37.37
C LEU A 13 28.90 -98.08 36.02
N LEU A 14 27.83 -98.88 35.85
CA LEU A 14 27.05 -98.96 34.61
C LEU A 14 25.83 -98.01 34.55
N THR A 15 25.53 -97.25 35.61
CA THR A 15 24.37 -96.35 35.66
C THR A 15 24.71 -94.86 35.46
N ALA A 16 25.95 -94.52 35.12
CA ALA A 16 26.44 -93.15 35.11
C ALA A 16 26.23 -92.35 33.80
N CYS A 17 25.38 -92.81 32.88
CA CYS A 17 25.12 -92.10 31.62
C CYS A 17 23.64 -91.73 31.49
N GLN A 18 23.29 -90.50 31.89
CA GLN A 18 22.01 -89.86 31.55
C GLN A 18 22.32 -88.54 30.83
N GLU A 19 22.09 -88.51 29.52
CA GLU A 19 22.06 -87.26 28.76
C GLU A 19 20.82 -86.47 29.17
N LYS A 20 21.01 -85.25 29.69
CA LYS A 20 19.92 -84.37 30.08
C LYS A 20 19.29 -83.78 28.81
N PRO A 21 17.99 -83.98 28.55
CA PRO A 21 17.34 -83.41 27.38
C PRO A 21 17.31 -81.88 27.49
N ILE A 22 17.76 -81.20 26.44
CA ILE A 22 17.73 -79.73 26.33
C ILE A 22 16.26 -79.32 26.19
N PRO A 23 15.72 -78.44 27.05
CA PRO A 23 14.33 -78.04 26.98
C PRO A 23 14.09 -77.20 25.73
N THR A 24 13.39 -77.78 24.75
CA THR A 24 12.90 -77.08 23.56
C THR A 24 11.41 -76.80 23.68
N TYR A 25 11.00 -75.61 23.26
CA TYR A 25 9.60 -75.20 23.21
C TYR A 25 9.07 -75.25 21.78
N PRO A 26 7.85 -75.78 21.55
CA PRO A 26 7.25 -75.77 20.24
C PRO A 26 6.95 -74.32 19.82
N ILE A 27 7.36 -73.94 18.62
CA ILE A 27 7.03 -72.66 18.00
C ILE A 27 6.04 -72.88 16.85
N GLU A 28 5.01 -72.06 16.78
CA GLU A 28 4.05 -72.06 15.69
C GLU A 28 4.38 -70.93 14.70
N LYS A 29 4.41 -71.24 13.40
CA LYS A 29 4.59 -70.23 12.36
C LYS A 29 3.23 -69.63 12.03
N GLY A 30 3.05 -68.35 12.36
CA GLY A 30 1.88 -67.56 12.01
C GLY A 30 2.26 -66.26 11.33
N THR A 31 1.27 -65.55 10.79
CA THR A 31 1.44 -64.23 10.21
C THR A 31 1.61 -63.21 11.33
N PHE A 32 2.76 -62.53 11.38
CA PHE A 32 3.04 -61.50 12.36
C PHE A 32 2.67 -60.13 11.79
N THR A 33 1.64 -59.49 12.35
CA THR A 33 1.27 -58.11 12.01
C THR A 33 1.71 -57.21 13.14
N GLN A 34 2.66 -56.31 12.86
CA GLN A 34 3.13 -55.30 13.79
C GLN A 34 2.38 -53.99 13.55
N SER A 35 1.71 -53.48 14.58
CA SER A 35 1.17 -52.12 14.57
C SER A 35 2.03 -51.21 15.44
N PHE A 36 2.20 -49.97 14.97
CA PHE A 36 2.84 -48.90 15.72
C PHE A 36 1.79 -47.86 16.03
N VAL A 37 1.77 -47.37 17.27
CA VAL A 37 0.86 -46.32 17.71
C VAL A 37 1.69 -45.08 17.91
N GLU A 38 1.51 -44.12 17.01
CA GLU A 38 2.14 -42.80 17.10
C GLU A 38 1.12 -41.79 17.62
N THR A 39 1.59 -40.89 18.47
CA THR A 39 0.79 -39.79 19.01
C THR A 39 1.20 -38.49 18.35
N GLY A 40 0.25 -37.62 18.02
CA GLY A 40 0.51 -36.29 17.49
C GLY A 40 -0.70 -35.38 17.62
N GLU A 41 -0.51 -34.09 17.32
CA GLU A 41 -1.56 -33.09 17.32
C GLU A 41 -2.01 -32.79 15.88
N LEU A 42 -3.29 -32.47 15.73
CA LEU A 42 -3.84 -32.02 14.45
C LEU A 42 -3.64 -30.52 14.31
N ALA A 43 -3.11 -30.10 13.17
CA ALA A 43 -2.97 -28.70 12.81
C ALA A 43 -3.73 -28.39 11.53
N ALA A 44 -4.17 -27.14 11.38
CA ALA A 44 -4.76 -26.66 10.14
C ALA A 44 -3.73 -26.72 9.01
N ILE A 45 -4.16 -27.14 7.82
CA ILE A 45 -3.30 -27.17 6.62
C ILE A 45 -2.83 -25.75 6.27
N ASN A 46 -3.72 -24.76 6.40
CA ASN A 46 -3.45 -23.35 6.17
C ASN A 46 -4.01 -22.52 7.31
N THR A 47 -3.29 -21.47 7.69
CA THR A 47 -3.74 -20.48 8.67
C THR A 47 -3.41 -19.10 8.15
N TRP A 48 -4.42 -18.22 8.12
CA TRP A 48 -4.26 -16.82 7.75
C TRP A 48 -4.66 -15.91 8.90
N SER A 49 -3.89 -14.85 9.08
CA SER A 49 -4.20 -13.77 10.01
C SER A 49 -4.47 -12.50 9.21
N TYR A 50 -5.64 -11.91 9.43
CA TYR A 50 -6.03 -10.65 8.80
C TYR A 50 -5.62 -9.50 9.71
N MET A 51 -4.59 -8.77 9.29
CA MET A 51 -4.18 -7.54 9.97
C MET A 51 -4.80 -6.34 9.26
N MET A 52 -5.42 -5.45 10.03
CA MET A 52 -5.97 -4.21 9.48
C MET A 52 -4.82 -3.32 8.98
N PRO A 53 -4.82 -2.93 7.69
CA PRO A 53 -3.85 -1.98 7.19
C PRO A 53 -4.10 -0.60 7.81
N ARG A 54 -3.02 0.13 8.13
CA ARG A 54 -3.12 1.46 8.71
C ARG A 54 -3.43 2.49 7.63
N PHE A 55 -4.66 3.01 7.61
CA PHE A 55 -5.09 4.02 6.65
C PHE A 55 -4.77 5.44 7.15
N GLY A 56 -3.63 5.97 6.73
CA GLY A 56 -3.26 7.38 6.93
C GLY A 56 -3.22 7.81 8.41
N ARG A 57 -3.42 9.11 8.67
CA ARG A 57 -3.36 9.67 10.03
C ARG A 57 -4.57 9.28 10.90
N TYR A 58 -5.70 8.95 10.29
CA TYR A 58 -7.00 8.74 10.95
C TYR A 58 -7.28 7.27 11.32
N TRP A 59 -6.30 6.38 11.18
CA TRP A 59 -6.45 4.96 11.48
C TRP A 59 -6.95 4.67 12.91
N TYR A 60 -6.65 5.56 13.87
CA TYR A 60 -7.06 5.42 15.28
C TYR A 60 -8.55 5.67 15.50
N GLU A 61 -9.26 6.27 14.54
CA GLU A 61 -10.70 6.58 14.64
C GLU A 61 -11.58 5.48 14.06
N MET A 62 -10.99 4.44 13.46
CA MET A 62 -11.74 3.35 12.86
C MET A 62 -12.38 2.48 13.93
N LYS A 63 -13.71 2.35 13.88
CA LYS A 63 -14.50 1.54 14.81
C LYS A 63 -14.96 0.28 14.10
N ILE A 64 -14.81 -0.86 14.77
CA ILE A 64 -15.42 -2.12 14.34
C ILE A 64 -16.88 -2.08 14.75
N ILE A 65 -17.78 -2.21 13.77
CA ILE A 65 -19.24 -2.24 13.99
C ILE A 65 -19.82 -3.64 13.75
N GLY A 66 -19.06 -4.52 13.11
CA GLY A 66 -19.45 -5.90 12.87
C GLY A 66 -18.25 -6.82 12.87
N LEU A 67 -18.42 -7.99 13.48
CA LEU A 67 -17.45 -9.07 13.48
C LEU A 67 -18.23 -10.37 13.28
N LEU A 68 -17.72 -11.22 12.39
CA LEU A 68 -18.32 -12.53 12.16
C LEU A 68 -18.21 -13.41 13.40
N GLU A 69 -19.23 -14.24 13.64
CA GLU A 69 -19.22 -15.20 14.73
C GLU A 69 -18.09 -16.23 14.58
N HIS A 70 -17.58 -16.69 15.72
CA HIS A 70 -16.52 -17.69 15.73
C HIS A 70 -17.01 -19.03 15.19
N GLY A 71 -16.20 -19.67 14.34
CA GLY A 71 -16.51 -20.98 13.75
C GLY A 71 -17.42 -20.91 12.51
N ALA A 72 -17.79 -19.71 12.05
CA ALA A 72 -18.53 -19.54 10.81
C ALA A 72 -17.70 -19.96 9.58
N GLU A 73 -18.31 -20.71 8.67
CA GLU A 73 -17.72 -21.06 7.39
C GLU A 73 -17.83 -19.87 6.43
N VAL A 74 -16.71 -19.50 5.79
CA VAL A 74 -16.64 -18.35 4.88
C VAL A 74 -16.03 -18.74 3.55
N LYS A 75 -16.41 -18.02 2.50
CA LYS A 75 -15.83 -18.12 1.17
C LYS A 75 -14.94 -16.89 0.90
N ALA A 76 -14.09 -17.02 -0.11
CA ALA A 76 -13.26 -15.91 -0.55
C ALA A 76 -14.15 -14.73 -1.00
N GLY A 77 -13.92 -13.56 -0.40
CA GLY A 77 -14.70 -12.33 -0.64
C GLY A 77 -15.73 -12.01 0.44
N ASP A 78 -15.99 -12.93 1.38
CA ASP A 78 -16.92 -12.66 2.47
C ASP A 78 -16.35 -11.65 3.47
N SER A 79 -17.23 -10.77 3.96
CA SER A 79 -16.86 -9.75 4.95
C SER A 79 -16.82 -10.33 6.35
N ILE A 80 -15.61 -10.52 6.88
CA ILE A 80 -15.35 -11.01 8.23
C ILE A 80 -15.37 -9.90 9.29
N ILE A 81 -15.05 -8.66 8.90
CA ILE A 81 -14.97 -7.47 9.77
C ILE A 81 -15.61 -6.31 9.03
N GLN A 82 -16.52 -5.61 9.70
CA GLN A 82 -17.15 -4.40 9.18
C GLN A 82 -16.72 -3.19 10.01
N LEU A 83 -16.22 -2.17 9.32
CA LEU A 83 -15.78 -0.91 9.91
C LEU A 83 -16.81 0.18 9.66
N ASP A 84 -16.95 1.11 10.60
CA ASP A 84 -17.78 2.30 10.43
C ASP A 84 -17.19 3.19 9.32
N PRO A 85 -17.90 3.38 8.20
CA PRO A 85 -17.37 4.17 7.09
C PRO A 85 -17.55 5.68 7.30
N SER A 86 -18.26 6.12 8.35
CA SER A 86 -18.71 7.51 8.49
C SER A 86 -17.56 8.53 8.46
N GLN A 87 -16.51 8.30 9.23
CA GLN A 87 -15.34 9.20 9.29
C GLN A 87 -14.56 9.23 7.98
N VAL A 88 -14.37 8.05 7.35
CA VAL A 88 -13.65 7.93 6.08
C VAL A 88 -14.44 8.59 4.95
N ASN A 89 -15.75 8.39 4.91
CA ASN A 89 -16.63 9.02 3.93
C ASN A 89 -16.64 10.54 4.07
N LYS A 90 -16.69 11.05 5.31
CA LYS A 90 -16.57 12.49 5.57
C LYS A 90 -15.24 13.03 5.07
N MET A 91 -14.13 12.37 5.40
CA MET A 91 -12.79 12.76 4.93
C MET A 91 -12.72 12.77 3.39
N ILE A 92 -13.25 11.74 2.72
CA ILE A 92 -13.29 11.68 1.25
C ILE A 92 -14.10 12.84 0.68
N LEU A 93 -15.25 13.16 1.28
CA LEU A 93 -16.11 14.25 0.83
C LEU A 93 -15.42 15.61 1.02
N ASP A 94 -14.82 15.86 2.18
CA ASP A 94 -14.08 17.09 2.47
C ASP A 94 -12.90 17.27 1.50
N LEU A 95 -12.15 16.19 1.22
CA LEU A 95 -11.05 16.22 0.25
C LEU A 95 -11.53 16.49 -1.18
N LYS A 96 -12.67 15.92 -1.59
CA LYS A 96 -13.25 16.17 -2.92
C LYS A 96 -13.73 17.62 -3.06
N GLN A 97 -14.39 18.15 -2.03
CA GLN A 97 -14.85 19.54 -2.04
C GLN A 97 -13.67 20.52 -2.08
N ASN A 98 -12.60 20.24 -1.34
CA ASN A 98 -11.38 21.05 -1.39
C ASN A 98 -10.75 20.98 -2.79
N LEU A 99 -10.64 19.80 -3.40
CA LEU A 99 -10.13 19.65 -4.76
C LEU A 99 -10.94 20.48 -5.76
N GLU A 100 -12.27 20.37 -5.73
CA GLU A 100 -13.17 21.14 -6.61
C GLU A 100 -13.00 22.66 -6.41
N THR A 101 -12.83 23.10 -5.16
CA THR A 101 -12.59 24.51 -4.84
C THR A 101 -11.26 25.00 -5.41
N GLU A 102 -10.19 24.20 -5.26
CA GLU A 102 -8.87 24.55 -5.79
C GLU A 102 -8.85 24.55 -7.32
N GLU A 103 -9.57 23.62 -7.97
CA GLU A 103 -9.73 23.60 -9.43
C GLU A 103 -10.46 24.85 -9.93
N ALA A 104 -11.56 25.24 -9.27
CA ALA A 104 -12.30 26.47 -9.62
C ALA A 104 -11.45 27.73 -9.39
N ASN A 105 -10.64 27.77 -8.31
CA ASN A 105 -9.72 28.87 -8.04
C ASN A 105 -8.62 28.96 -9.11
N LEU A 106 -8.07 27.82 -9.54
CA LEU A 106 -7.10 27.75 -10.61
C LEU A 106 -7.68 28.28 -11.92
N GLU A 107 -8.88 27.83 -12.31
CA GLU A 107 -9.55 28.31 -13.52
C GLU A 107 -9.77 29.82 -13.48
N LYS A 108 -10.28 30.34 -12.36
CA LYS A 108 -10.46 31.78 -12.16
C LYS A 108 -9.14 32.54 -12.27
N MET A 109 -8.05 32.01 -11.72
CA MET A 109 -6.72 32.62 -11.78
C MET A 109 -6.22 32.69 -13.23
N LEU A 110 -6.40 31.63 -14.01
CA LEU A 110 -6.02 31.59 -15.43
C LEU A 110 -6.83 32.60 -16.26
N VAL A 111 -8.13 32.71 -16.03
CA VAL A 111 -8.99 33.69 -16.70
C VAL A 111 -8.55 35.12 -16.34
N ASN A 112 -8.28 35.39 -15.06
CA ASN A 112 -7.81 36.71 -14.62
C ASN A 112 -6.45 37.07 -15.23
N GLN A 113 -5.50 36.12 -15.27
CA GLN A 113 -4.20 36.32 -15.92
C GLN A 113 -4.36 36.64 -17.40
N LYS A 114 -5.23 35.91 -18.11
CA LYS A 114 -5.51 36.17 -19.53
C LYS A 114 -6.10 37.56 -19.76
N ASN A 115 -7.07 37.96 -18.95
CA ASN A 115 -7.69 39.28 -19.06
C ASN A 115 -6.68 40.40 -18.76
N SER A 116 -5.86 40.22 -17.72
CA SER A 116 -4.82 41.18 -17.35
C SER A 116 -3.77 41.33 -18.45
N LEU A 117 -3.36 40.22 -19.07
CA LEU A 117 -2.44 40.24 -20.22
C LEU A 117 -3.06 41.00 -21.40
N GLN A 118 -4.33 40.74 -21.72
CA GLN A 118 -5.03 41.45 -22.79
C GLN A 118 -5.19 42.96 -22.51
N GLU A 119 -5.41 43.33 -21.25
CA GLU A 119 -5.47 44.73 -20.83
C GLU A 119 -4.11 45.42 -20.96
N MET A 120 -3.02 44.75 -20.57
CA MET A 120 -1.65 45.24 -20.75
C MET A 120 -1.33 45.42 -22.24
N GLU A 121 -1.67 44.46 -23.09
CA GLU A 121 -1.49 44.57 -24.55
C GLU A 121 -2.29 45.72 -25.15
N THR A 122 -3.51 45.92 -24.70
CA THR A 122 -4.37 47.02 -25.17
C THR A 122 -3.82 48.37 -24.73
N THR A 123 -3.37 48.46 -23.47
CA THR A 123 -2.71 49.65 -22.93
C THR A 123 -1.45 49.99 -23.73
N LEU A 124 -0.59 48.99 -23.98
CA LEU A 124 0.62 49.17 -24.80
C LEU A 124 0.28 49.69 -26.21
N LYS A 125 -0.68 49.09 -26.90
CA LYS A 125 -1.11 49.55 -28.23
C LYS A 125 -1.65 50.98 -28.21
N ASN A 126 -2.41 51.34 -27.17
CA ASN A 126 -2.92 52.70 -27.01
C ASN A 126 -1.79 53.71 -26.77
N GLU A 127 -0.79 53.35 -25.97
CA GLU A 127 0.40 54.17 -25.72
C GLU A 127 1.23 54.35 -27.00
N GLU A 128 1.48 53.28 -27.75
CA GLU A 128 2.15 53.33 -29.06
C GLU A 128 1.40 54.22 -30.05
N ALA A 129 0.08 54.07 -30.15
CA ALA A 129 -0.75 54.89 -31.03
C ALA A 129 -0.74 56.37 -30.62
N SER A 130 -0.81 56.66 -29.32
CA SER A 130 -0.72 58.01 -28.77
C SER A 130 0.64 58.66 -29.06
N PHE A 131 1.72 57.91 -28.88
CA PHE A 131 3.08 58.35 -29.21
C PHE A 131 3.21 58.65 -30.71
N ALA A 132 2.72 57.76 -31.58
CA ALA A 132 2.72 57.94 -33.02
C ALA A 132 1.91 59.18 -33.46
N LEU A 133 0.74 59.42 -32.87
CA LEU A 133 -0.07 60.61 -33.14
C LEU A 133 0.65 61.90 -32.73
N ARG A 134 1.31 61.93 -31.57
CA ARG A 134 2.09 63.10 -31.13
C ARG A 134 3.28 63.36 -32.05
N LYS A 135 3.95 62.30 -32.54
CA LYS A 135 5.01 62.41 -33.55
C LYS A 135 4.49 63.01 -34.86
N LEU A 136 3.39 62.49 -35.40
CA LEU A 136 2.78 63.01 -36.63
C LEU A 136 2.35 64.48 -36.48
N SER A 137 1.78 64.83 -35.33
CA SER A 137 1.39 66.21 -34.98
C SER A 137 2.60 67.16 -34.95
N MET A 138 3.73 66.73 -34.39
CA MET A 138 4.98 67.49 -34.41
C MET A 138 5.47 67.66 -35.86
N GLU A 139 5.46 66.60 -36.67
CA GLU A 139 5.86 66.66 -38.08
C GLU A 139 4.98 67.60 -38.92
N SER A 140 3.66 67.60 -38.71
CA SER A 140 2.73 68.48 -39.44
C SER A 140 2.87 69.95 -39.03
N SER A 141 3.32 70.24 -37.80
CA SER A 141 3.51 71.62 -37.31
C SER A 141 4.61 72.39 -38.05
N ARG A 142 5.38 71.73 -38.92
CA ARG A 142 6.40 72.35 -39.77
C ARG A 142 5.88 73.46 -40.69
N PHE A 143 4.58 73.63 -40.89
CA PHE A 143 4.03 74.75 -41.67
C PHE A 143 3.35 75.82 -40.80
N GLU A 144 3.42 75.66 -39.48
CA GLU A 144 2.80 76.56 -38.49
C GLU A 144 3.77 77.63 -38.00
N SER A 145 3.22 78.61 -37.25
CA SER A 145 4.01 79.65 -36.59
C SER A 145 5.01 79.09 -35.56
N GLU A 146 6.13 79.82 -35.36
CA GLU A 146 7.21 79.49 -34.40
C GLU A 146 6.71 79.05 -33.02
N ARG A 147 5.76 79.80 -32.44
CA ARG A 147 5.18 79.49 -31.13
C ARG A 147 4.53 78.11 -31.10
N ILE A 148 3.76 77.78 -32.14
CA ILE A 148 3.02 76.51 -32.22
C ILE A 148 4.00 75.34 -32.40
N ARG A 149 5.04 75.51 -33.22
CA ARG A 149 6.10 74.51 -33.39
C ARG A 149 6.76 74.15 -32.06
N THR A 150 7.15 75.15 -31.27
CA THR A 150 7.79 74.92 -29.96
C THR A 150 6.88 74.17 -28.99
N ILE A 151 5.57 74.47 -28.98
CA ILE A 151 4.60 73.76 -28.13
C ILE A 151 4.51 72.29 -28.56
N ARG A 152 4.36 72.01 -29.86
CA ARG A 152 4.25 70.62 -30.36
C ARG A 152 5.54 69.81 -30.14
N ASP A 153 6.71 70.45 -30.22
CA ASP A 153 7.99 69.82 -29.89
C ASP A 153 8.10 69.45 -28.41
N LEU A 154 7.66 70.34 -27.50
CA LEU A 154 7.62 70.06 -26.06
C LEU A 154 6.62 68.95 -25.72
N GLU A 155 5.43 68.93 -26.34
CA GLU A 155 4.44 67.87 -26.17
C GLU A 155 4.97 66.51 -26.64
N PHE A 156 5.72 66.49 -27.75
CA PHE A 156 6.36 65.26 -28.23
C PHE A 156 7.48 64.79 -27.29
N LYS A 157 8.33 65.69 -26.79
CA LYS A 157 9.35 65.35 -25.77
C LYS A 157 8.71 64.79 -24.50
N GLN A 158 7.59 65.35 -24.06
CA GLN A 158 6.84 64.82 -22.92
C GLN A 158 6.31 63.39 -23.20
N ALA A 159 5.85 63.13 -24.43
CA ALA A 159 5.48 61.77 -24.85
C ALA A 159 6.64 60.79 -24.82
N GLN A 160 7.82 61.23 -25.26
CA GLN A 160 9.02 60.40 -25.29
C GLN A 160 9.48 60.01 -23.87
N ILE A 161 9.33 60.91 -22.90
CA ILE A 161 9.60 60.62 -21.49
C ILE A 161 8.55 59.65 -20.91
N GLN A 162 7.29 59.73 -21.34
CA GLN A 162 6.24 58.82 -20.88
C GLN A 162 6.34 57.41 -21.49
N TYR A 163 6.90 57.30 -22.69
CA TYR A 163 7.04 56.03 -23.42
C TYR A 163 8.29 55.24 -23.03
N ASN A 164 9.35 55.93 -22.58
CA ASN A 164 10.59 55.32 -22.09
C ASN A 164 10.51 54.98 -20.60
#